data_AF-A0A090MVA1-F1
#
_entry.id   AF-A0A090MVA1-F1
#
_cell.length_a   1.000
_cell.length_b   1.000
_cell.length_c   1.000
_cell.angle_alpha   90.00
_cell.angle_beta   90.00
_cell.angle_gamma   90.00
#
_symmetry.space_group_name_H-M   'P 1'
#
loop_
_entity.id
_entity.type
_entity.pdbx_description
1 polymer ?
#
loop_
_entity_poly.entity_id
_entity_poly.type
_entity_poly.pdbx_seq_one_letter_code
_entity_poly.pdbx_strand_id
1 'polypeptide(L)'
;MVDVVPSQPLEDPAQSWNVLTVGGFTRKERPPVPPPNLEPVVPANYRSPFSRGSQSLPVDLTPIKPEVLFEAGNMLSDASGFCGWGPSVSLLAPGSDATAEPLVPFWATSAAVGVAGNFIGRLQAALPARWPETHRALTVDSAQWPQPIRKKLIGSGASWKSGSKAEKQQVLREMGYGVPNIERAILSASNDVTLIAEAEIQPFAFGADGRSGVFNEMHFYDLPWPRRALEQLENESVMMKVTLSYFIEPNLTGKAATRPDTYRSFGLRFDMKKRTETDARFKSRISASQAKDGTESQGEKSYWLLGPKAVQAGSLHCDLWRGPAIELAGHDAIAVYPVGGWWKSHVGQKRVADKGRYSLTISISAPGQAVDLYSEIANLVEVKELEVTVD
;
A
#
# COMPACT_ATOMS: atom_id res chain seq x y z
N MET A 1 20.19 25.30 2.83
CA MET A 1 18.94 24.53 2.95
C MET A 1 19.14 23.65 4.18
N VAL A 2 18.20 23.62 5.12
CA VAL A 2 18.41 22.92 6.40
C VAL A 2 18.57 21.41 6.16
N ASP A 3 19.57 20.77 6.77
CA ASP A 3 19.94 19.34 6.59
C ASP A 3 18.82 18.34 6.92
N VAL A 4 17.76 18.78 7.60
CA VAL A 4 16.60 17.95 7.98
C VAL A 4 15.52 17.89 6.88
N VAL A 5 15.63 18.71 5.83
CA VAL A 5 14.66 18.74 4.72
C VAL A 5 14.83 17.54 3.77
N PRO A 6 16.05 17.10 3.41
CA PRO A 6 16.24 15.81 2.75
C PRO A 6 15.75 14.64 3.62
N SER A 7 15.14 13.62 2.99
CA SER A 7 14.71 12.43 3.73
C SER A 7 15.90 11.64 4.22
N GLN A 8 15.86 11.21 5.48
CA GLN A 8 16.85 10.32 6.08
C GLN A 8 16.44 8.85 5.91
N PRO A 9 17.40 7.90 5.95
CA PRO A 9 17.10 6.47 5.83
C PRO A 9 16.32 5.94 7.04
N LEU A 10 15.42 4.99 6.78
CA LEU A 10 14.72 4.24 7.83
C LEU A 10 15.69 3.49 8.75
N GLU A 11 15.32 3.39 10.02
CA GLU A 11 16.02 2.59 11.02
C GLU A 11 15.29 1.29 11.32
N ASP A 12 16.00 0.34 11.89
CA ASP A 12 15.37 -0.88 12.42
C ASP A 12 14.41 -0.54 13.58
N PRO A 13 13.24 -1.21 13.68
CA PRO A 13 12.76 -2.32 12.85
C PRO A 13 11.86 -1.90 11.67
N ALA A 14 11.83 -0.60 11.30
CA ALA A 14 10.88 -0.05 10.32
C ALA A 14 11.03 -0.61 8.89
N GLN A 15 12.15 -1.29 8.61
CA GLN A 15 12.44 -1.95 7.34
C GLN A 15 11.78 -3.33 7.20
N SER A 16 11.25 -3.90 8.30
CA SER A 16 10.61 -5.22 8.29
C SER A 16 9.47 -5.29 7.28
N TRP A 17 9.39 -6.40 6.55
CA TRP A 17 8.41 -6.58 5.49
C TRP A 17 7.00 -6.79 6.03
N ASN A 18 6.87 -7.30 7.26
CA ASN A 18 5.58 -7.64 7.86
C ASN A 18 4.96 -6.45 8.61
N VAL A 19 5.76 -5.52 9.13
CA VAL A 19 5.23 -4.38 9.89
C VAL A 19 4.55 -3.37 8.96
N LEU A 20 3.56 -2.65 9.47
CA LEU A 20 3.06 -1.43 8.85
C LEU A 20 3.94 -0.27 9.33
N THR A 21 4.71 0.34 8.44
CA THR A 21 5.65 1.40 8.80
C THR A 21 4.99 2.77 8.65
N VAL A 22 5.04 3.52 9.76
CA VAL A 22 4.42 4.84 9.88
C VAL A 22 5.49 5.93 9.71
N GLY A 23 5.31 6.77 8.69
CA GLY A 23 6.04 8.01 8.53
C GLY A 23 5.32 9.21 9.12
N GLY A 24 5.97 10.37 9.04
CA GLY A 24 5.47 11.63 9.55
C GLY A 24 5.07 12.61 8.46
N PHE A 25 3.87 13.17 8.54
CA PHE A 25 3.53 14.44 7.91
C PHE A 25 3.21 15.47 9.00
N THR A 26 3.07 16.74 8.64
CA THR A 26 2.69 17.77 9.60
C THR A 26 1.67 18.74 9.05
N ARG A 27 0.65 19.07 9.84
CA ARG A 27 -0.25 20.22 9.66
C ARG A 27 0.11 21.37 10.59
N LYS A 28 1.12 21.20 11.44
CA LYS A 28 1.55 22.17 12.44
C LYS A 28 2.55 23.13 11.84
N GLU A 29 2.07 24.31 11.52
CA GLU A 29 2.84 25.40 10.90
C GLU A 29 2.75 26.72 11.68
N ARG A 30 2.31 26.66 12.95
CA ARG A 30 2.18 27.87 13.77
C ARG A 30 3.47 28.10 14.57
N PRO A 31 4.18 29.22 14.35
CA PRO A 31 5.32 29.57 15.16
C PRO A 31 4.89 29.90 16.61
N PRO A 32 5.81 29.83 17.59
CA PRO A 32 5.53 30.31 18.95
C PRO A 32 5.26 31.82 18.98
N VAL A 33 4.60 32.29 20.02
CA VAL A 33 4.41 33.74 20.24
C VAL A 33 5.77 34.37 20.55
N PRO A 34 6.13 35.51 19.92
CA PRO A 34 7.40 36.18 20.18
C PRO A 34 7.52 36.66 21.65
N PRO A 35 8.76 36.79 22.18
CA PRO A 35 10.02 36.24 21.66
C PRO A 35 10.14 34.74 22.00
N PRO A 36 10.66 33.84 21.14
CA PRO A 36 11.65 34.00 20.05
C PRO A 36 11.11 34.02 18.61
N ASN A 37 11.92 34.49 17.65
CA ASN A 37 11.63 34.44 16.21
C ASN A 37 12.02 33.07 15.63
N LEU A 38 11.13 32.10 15.77
CA LEU A 38 11.29 30.75 15.23
C LEU A 38 10.21 30.48 14.19
N GLU A 39 10.59 29.85 13.08
CA GLU A 39 9.67 29.50 11.99
C GLU A 39 9.58 27.98 11.81
N PRO A 40 8.40 27.44 11.43
CA PRO A 40 8.31 26.02 11.07
C PRO A 40 9.18 25.69 9.86
N VAL A 41 9.88 24.56 9.91
CA VAL A 41 10.82 24.14 8.85
C VAL A 41 10.11 23.81 7.53
N VAL A 42 8.90 23.27 7.61
CA VAL A 42 8.04 22.99 6.44
C VAL A 42 6.63 23.55 6.64
N PRO A 43 5.94 23.94 5.57
CA PRO A 43 4.53 24.32 5.66
C PRO A 43 3.62 23.11 5.91
N ALA A 44 2.35 23.36 6.25
CA ALA A 44 1.38 22.31 6.50
C ALA A 44 1.17 21.38 5.30
N ASN A 45 0.84 20.14 5.61
CA ASN A 45 0.63 19.00 4.71
C ASN A 45 1.89 18.53 3.94
N TYR A 46 3.08 18.89 4.42
CA TYR A 46 4.35 18.36 3.92
C TYR A 46 4.84 17.19 4.78
N ARG A 47 5.88 16.50 4.27
CA ARG A 47 6.66 15.55 5.05
C ARG A 47 7.17 16.24 6.31
N SER A 48 6.92 15.63 7.46
CA SER A 48 7.54 16.12 8.69
C SER A 48 9.07 16.00 8.56
N PRO A 49 9.85 16.99 9.03
CA PRO A 49 11.31 16.89 9.08
C PRO A 49 11.81 15.68 9.88
N PHE A 50 11.00 15.14 10.78
CA PHE A 50 11.30 13.92 11.53
C PHE A 50 11.07 12.62 10.75
N SER A 51 10.36 12.68 9.61
CA SER A 51 10.03 11.49 8.85
C SER A 51 11.24 10.97 8.08
N ARG A 52 11.32 9.64 8.01
CA ARG A 52 12.34 8.90 7.27
C ARG A 52 11.70 8.02 6.22
N GLY A 53 12.46 7.57 5.23
CA GLY A 53 11.96 6.83 4.08
C GLY A 53 12.97 5.84 3.50
N SER A 54 12.51 4.96 2.61
CA SER A 54 13.35 3.94 1.96
C SER A 54 13.95 4.37 0.62
N GLN A 55 14.07 5.68 0.38
CA GLN A 55 14.57 6.25 -0.89
C GLN A 55 16.01 5.83 -1.21
N SER A 56 16.85 5.72 -0.18
CA SER A 56 18.26 5.31 -0.29
C SER A 56 18.45 3.80 -0.31
N LEU A 57 17.39 3.00 -0.10
CA LEU A 57 17.47 1.54 -0.11
C LEU A 57 17.30 1.00 -1.54
N PRO A 58 17.95 -0.13 -1.90
CA PRO A 58 17.84 -0.71 -3.24
C PRO A 58 16.39 -1.03 -3.60
N VAL A 59 15.92 -0.49 -4.73
CA VAL A 59 14.50 -0.48 -5.10
C VAL A 59 13.95 -1.87 -5.45
N ASP A 60 14.83 -2.75 -5.89
CA ASP A 60 14.59 -4.13 -6.28
C ASP A 60 14.65 -5.10 -5.08
N LEU A 61 15.40 -4.75 -4.04
CA LEU A 61 15.60 -5.62 -2.86
C LEU A 61 14.71 -5.26 -1.67
N THR A 62 14.23 -4.02 -1.59
CA THR A 62 13.51 -3.51 -0.39
C THR A 62 12.10 -3.03 -0.71
N PRO A 63 11.14 -3.15 0.22
CA PRO A 63 9.79 -2.63 0.03
C PRO A 63 9.74 -1.10 0.01
N ILE A 64 8.63 -0.57 -0.50
CA ILE A 64 8.28 0.85 -0.37
C ILE A 64 7.88 1.11 1.08
N LYS A 65 8.62 2.00 1.76
CA LYS A 65 8.44 2.32 3.17
C LYS A 65 8.71 3.83 3.38
N PRO A 66 7.98 4.54 4.26
CA PRO A 66 6.82 4.08 5.02
C PRO A 66 5.64 3.76 4.11
N GLU A 67 4.65 3.00 4.58
CA GLU A 67 3.43 2.78 3.80
C GLU A 67 2.42 3.90 4.00
N VAL A 68 2.36 4.49 5.19
CA VAL A 68 1.37 5.53 5.54
C VAL A 68 2.01 6.63 6.38
N LEU A 69 1.39 7.80 6.37
CA LEU A 69 1.80 8.96 7.15
C LEU A 69 0.77 9.32 8.20
N PHE A 70 1.24 9.67 9.39
CA PHE A 70 0.45 10.28 10.46
C PHE A 70 1.11 11.57 10.96
N GLU A 71 0.35 12.38 11.69
CA GLU A 71 0.82 13.67 12.20
C GLU A 71 2.00 13.45 13.17
N ALA A 72 3.16 13.98 12.82
CA ALA A 72 4.41 13.86 13.59
C ALA A 72 4.86 15.19 14.20
N GLY A 73 4.14 16.28 13.94
CA GLY A 73 4.58 17.62 14.25
C GLY A 73 5.70 18.10 13.34
N ASN A 74 6.21 19.27 13.65
CA ASN A 74 7.20 19.99 12.85
C ASN A 74 8.46 20.28 13.68
N MET A 75 9.51 20.70 12.98
CA MET A 75 10.63 21.39 13.61
C MET A 75 10.45 22.90 13.49
N LEU A 76 11.07 23.63 14.41
CA LEU A 76 11.26 25.06 14.34
C LEU A 76 12.72 25.36 13.97
N SER A 77 12.94 26.37 13.15
CA SER A 77 14.26 26.87 12.77
C SER A 77 14.44 28.33 13.15
N ASP A 78 15.66 28.70 13.50
CA ASP A 78 16.08 30.10 13.65
C ASP A 78 16.92 30.59 12.45
N ALA A 79 17.32 31.87 12.50
CA ALA A 79 18.13 32.49 11.45
C ALA A 79 19.57 31.94 11.36
N SER A 80 20.06 31.24 12.40
CA SER A 80 21.37 30.58 12.39
C SER A 80 21.33 29.24 11.65
N GLY A 81 20.13 28.73 11.36
CA GLY A 81 19.92 27.42 10.77
C GLY A 81 19.82 26.28 11.79
N PHE A 82 19.88 26.59 13.10
CA PHE A 82 19.56 25.63 14.13
C PHE A 82 18.10 25.18 13.99
N CYS A 83 17.86 23.88 14.10
CA CYS A 83 16.53 23.29 14.02
C CYS A 83 16.28 22.36 15.19
N GLY A 84 15.11 22.48 15.78
CA GLY A 84 14.72 21.69 16.94
C GLY A 84 13.21 21.44 16.99
N TRP A 85 12.79 20.63 17.94
CA TRP A 85 11.37 20.50 18.26
C TRP A 85 10.88 21.74 19.02
N GLY A 86 9.56 21.93 19.11
CA GLY A 86 8.96 22.96 19.94
C GLY A 86 7.50 22.65 20.27
N PRO A 87 6.97 23.08 21.44
CA PRO A 87 5.59 22.76 21.84
C PRO A 87 4.53 23.23 20.85
N SER A 88 4.68 24.42 20.25
CA SER A 88 3.70 24.98 19.29
C SER A 88 3.53 24.12 18.04
N VAL A 89 4.57 23.35 17.68
CA VAL A 89 4.60 22.47 16.51
C VAL A 89 4.62 20.98 16.86
N SER A 90 4.43 20.63 18.14
CA SER A 90 4.31 19.25 18.61
C SER A 90 2.84 18.86 18.79
N LEU A 91 2.55 17.56 18.83
CA LEU A 91 1.26 17.04 19.31
C LEU A 91 1.23 17.09 20.84
N LEU A 92 0.07 16.74 21.41
CA LEU A 92 -0.10 16.58 22.85
C LEU A 92 -0.32 15.11 23.17
N ALA A 93 0.31 14.64 24.24
CA ALA A 93 0.09 13.32 24.83
C ALA A 93 -0.15 13.46 26.34
N PRO A 94 -0.78 12.47 26.99
CA PRO A 94 -0.89 12.44 28.45
C PRO A 94 0.50 12.46 29.11
N GLY A 95 0.68 13.35 30.08
CA GLY A 95 1.87 13.39 30.92
C GLY A 95 1.82 12.34 32.04
N SER A 96 2.98 11.99 32.59
CA SER A 96 3.07 11.08 33.74
C SER A 96 2.56 11.71 35.04
N ASP A 97 2.58 13.04 35.15
CA ASP A 97 2.04 13.78 36.28
C ASP A 97 0.66 14.35 35.91
N ALA A 98 -0.39 13.60 36.22
CA ALA A 98 -1.76 13.99 35.91
C ALA A 98 -2.23 15.26 36.67
N THR A 99 -1.51 15.70 37.71
CA THR A 99 -1.93 16.83 38.55
C THR A 99 -1.24 18.12 38.13
N ALA A 100 0.08 18.08 37.96
CA ALA A 100 0.86 19.28 37.63
C ALA A 100 1.08 19.46 36.12
N GLU A 101 1.20 18.37 35.36
CA GLU A 101 1.50 18.41 33.92
C GLU A 101 0.72 17.32 33.15
N PRO A 102 -0.63 17.42 33.10
CA PRO A 102 -1.46 16.36 32.54
C PRO A 102 -1.27 16.16 31.04
N LEU A 103 -0.73 17.15 30.33
CA LEU A 103 -0.47 17.11 28.89
C LEU A 103 0.96 17.60 28.61
N VAL A 104 1.69 16.80 27.85
CA VAL A 104 3.07 17.11 27.43
C VAL A 104 3.19 17.13 25.91
N PRO A 105 4.14 17.91 25.35
CA PRO A 105 4.49 17.83 23.94
C PRO A 105 4.94 16.42 23.55
N PHE A 106 4.44 15.94 22.41
CA PHE A 106 4.86 14.67 21.81
C PHE A 106 5.05 14.87 20.30
N TRP A 107 6.17 14.44 19.75
CA TRP A 107 6.55 14.75 18.38
C TRP A 107 7.26 13.59 17.68
N ALA A 108 7.73 13.86 16.47
CA ALA A 108 8.39 12.94 15.58
C ALA A 108 7.54 11.71 15.21
N THR A 109 8.17 10.73 14.58
CA THR A 109 7.51 9.49 14.15
C THR A 109 6.95 8.68 15.32
N SER A 110 7.44 8.86 16.55
CA SER A 110 6.82 8.29 17.76
C SER A 110 5.42 8.83 18.01
N ALA A 111 5.20 10.14 17.84
CA ALA A 111 3.86 10.73 17.90
C ALA A 111 2.96 10.23 16.78
N ALA A 112 3.50 10.14 15.55
CA ALA A 112 2.78 9.57 14.42
C ALA A 112 2.35 8.12 14.68
N VAL A 113 3.22 7.29 15.28
CA VAL A 113 2.90 5.91 15.69
C VAL A 113 1.81 5.89 16.77
N GLY A 114 1.82 6.80 17.74
CA GLY A 114 0.75 6.93 18.74
C GLY A 114 -0.62 7.23 18.11
N VAL A 115 -0.66 8.17 17.16
CA VAL A 115 -1.88 8.48 16.40
C VAL A 115 -2.30 7.30 15.53
N ALA A 116 -1.36 6.61 14.88
CA ALA A 116 -1.64 5.40 14.12
C ALA A 116 -2.21 4.28 15.00
N GLY A 117 -1.73 4.14 16.24
CA GLY A 117 -2.27 3.20 17.23
C GLY A 117 -3.73 3.49 17.55
N ASN A 118 -4.11 4.75 17.74
CA ASN A 118 -5.52 5.13 17.89
C ASN A 118 -6.34 4.79 16.65
N PHE A 119 -5.83 5.08 15.45
CA PHE A 119 -6.49 4.74 14.19
C PHE A 119 -6.75 3.23 14.07
N ILE A 120 -5.71 2.40 14.27
CA ILE A 120 -5.80 0.95 14.15
C ILE A 120 -6.72 0.38 15.22
N GLY A 121 -6.63 0.85 16.47
CA GLY A 121 -7.51 0.40 17.56
C GLY A 121 -8.98 0.69 17.26
N ARG A 122 -9.29 1.87 16.71
CA ARG A 122 -10.66 2.21 16.27
C ARG A 122 -11.12 1.33 15.11
N LEU A 123 -10.25 1.06 14.14
CA LEU A 123 -10.55 0.20 13.00
C LEU A 123 -10.83 -1.24 13.45
N GLN A 124 -10.02 -1.78 14.35
CA GLN A 124 -10.20 -3.10 14.93
C GLN A 124 -11.48 -3.19 15.77
N ALA A 125 -11.79 -2.16 16.55
CA ALA A 125 -13.04 -2.09 17.31
C ALA A 125 -14.29 -2.08 16.41
N ALA A 126 -14.22 -1.38 15.26
CA ALA A 126 -15.32 -1.33 14.30
C ALA A 126 -15.43 -2.61 13.45
N LEU A 127 -14.32 -3.29 13.19
CA LEU A 127 -14.23 -4.47 12.32
C LEU A 127 -13.49 -5.63 13.02
N PRO A 128 -14.03 -6.16 14.14
CA PRO A 128 -13.30 -7.11 15.00
C PRO A 128 -13.10 -8.49 14.35
N ALA A 129 -13.95 -8.87 13.39
CA ALA A 129 -13.87 -10.17 12.71
C ALA A 129 -12.85 -10.22 11.57
N ARG A 130 -12.30 -9.07 11.13
CA ARG A 130 -11.35 -9.01 10.02
C ARG A 130 -9.96 -9.44 10.43
N TRP A 131 -9.20 -9.99 9.49
CA TRP A 131 -7.83 -10.44 9.71
C TRP A 131 -6.86 -9.26 9.86
N PRO A 132 -5.72 -9.44 10.55
CA PRO A 132 -4.68 -8.42 10.61
C PRO A 132 -4.17 -7.98 9.24
N GLU A 133 -4.12 -8.90 8.28
CA GLU A 133 -3.82 -8.65 6.86
C GLU A 133 -4.78 -7.60 6.28
N THR A 134 -6.08 -7.72 6.61
CA THR A 134 -7.14 -6.82 6.16
C THR A 134 -7.11 -5.47 6.87
N HIS A 135 -6.88 -5.42 8.20
CA HIS A 135 -6.69 -4.13 8.88
C HIS A 135 -5.52 -3.34 8.29
N ARG A 136 -4.42 -4.04 7.96
CA ARG A 136 -3.25 -3.45 7.30
C ARG A 136 -3.59 -2.97 5.88
N ALA A 137 -4.34 -3.76 5.11
CA ALA A 137 -4.78 -3.38 3.76
C ALA A 137 -5.70 -2.16 3.78
N LEU A 138 -6.73 -2.14 4.63
CA LEU A 138 -7.67 -1.02 4.77
C LEU A 138 -7.00 0.28 5.22
N THR A 139 -5.95 0.18 6.05
CA THR A 139 -5.18 1.34 6.48
C THR A 139 -4.47 2.01 5.30
N VAL A 140 -3.86 1.23 4.40
CA VAL A 140 -3.22 1.74 3.18
C VAL A 140 -4.26 2.16 2.13
N ASP A 141 -5.35 1.40 2.00
CA ASP A 141 -6.40 1.67 1.03
C ASP A 141 -7.09 3.02 1.31
N SER A 142 -7.38 3.29 2.58
CA SER A 142 -7.99 4.54 3.02
C SER A 142 -7.06 5.76 2.94
N ALA A 143 -5.76 5.55 2.71
CA ALA A 143 -4.77 6.62 2.67
C ALA A 143 -4.91 7.52 1.43
N GLN A 144 -4.80 8.83 1.65
CA GLN A 144 -4.82 9.83 0.58
C GLN A 144 -3.66 10.80 0.74
N TRP A 145 -3.00 11.14 -0.36
CA TRP A 145 -1.99 12.19 -0.34
C TRP A 145 -2.64 13.55 -0.16
N PRO A 146 -2.27 14.33 0.87
CA PRO A 146 -2.73 15.70 0.99
C PRO A 146 -2.06 16.57 -0.09
N GLN A 147 -2.65 17.74 -0.35
CA GLN A 147 -1.98 18.78 -1.13
C GLN A 147 -0.82 19.32 -0.29
N PRO A 148 0.43 19.41 -0.79
CA PRO A 148 0.88 19.37 -2.18
C PRO A 148 1.52 18.06 -2.65
N ILE A 149 1.66 17.04 -1.78
CA ILE A 149 2.22 15.72 -2.15
C ILE A 149 1.46 15.14 -3.34
N ARG A 150 0.13 15.27 -3.33
CA ARG A 150 -0.75 14.84 -4.42
C ARG A 150 -0.31 15.37 -5.79
N LYS A 151 0.19 16.61 -5.90
CA LYS A 151 0.63 17.24 -7.16
C LYS A 151 1.91 16.62 -7.72
N LYS A 152 2.70 15.90 -6.91
CA LYS A 152 3.89 15.18 -7.37
C LYS A 152 3.52 13.92 -8.17
N LEU A 153 2.35 13.33 -7.91
CA LEU A 153 1.93 12.05 -8.49
C LEU A 153 0.79 12.20 -9.50
N ILE A 154 -0.17 13.09 -9.24
CA ILE A 154 -1.39 13.24 -10.06
C ILE A 154 -1.21 14.36 -11.10
N GLY A 155 -1.49 14.04 -12.37
CA GLY A 155 -1.44 14.98 -13.49
C GLY A 155 -2.80 15.64 -13.76
N SER A 156 -2.91 16.34 -14.89
CA SER A 156 -4.18 16.87 -15.40
C SER A 156 -5.00 15.81 -16.12
N GLY A 157 -6.32 16.02 -16.23
CA GLY A 157 -7.24 15.10 -16.90
C GLY A 157 -7.22 13.73 -16.23
N ALA A 158 -7.18 12.63 -17.00
CA ALA A 158 -7.17 11.25 -16.50
C ALA A 158 -5.77 10.59 -16.36
N SER A 159 -4.67 11.37 -16.43
CA SER A 159 -3.30 10.83 -16.40
C SER A 159 -2.55 11.02 -15.07
N TRP A 160 -1.61 10.13 -14.77
CA TRP A 160 -0.58 10.39 -13.76
C TRP A 160 0.30 11.56 -14.19
N LYS A 161 0.97 12.21 -13.23
CA LYS A 161 1.95 13.25 -13.52
C LYS A 161 3.00 12.70 -14.49
N SER A 162 3.37 13.52 -15.48
CA SER A 162 4.47 13.23 -16.41
C SER A 162 5.75 12.94 -15.62
N GLY A 163 6.48 11.91 -16.02
CA GLY A 163 7.67 11.45 -15.32
C GLY A 163 7.79 9.93 -15.36
N SER A 164 9.00 9.45 -15.10
CA SER A 164 9.33 8.04 -15.03
C SER A 164 8.64 7.35 -13.84
N LYS A 165 8.48 6.04 -13.95
CA LYS A 165 8.01 5.19 -12.84
C LYS A 165 8.98 5.22 -11.65
N ALA A 166 10.28 5.36 -11.91
CA ALA A 166 11.31 5.46 -10.89
C ALA A 166 11.14 6.72 -10.02
N GLU A 167 10.87 7.87 -10.63
CA GLU A 167 10.60 9.12 -9.88
C GLU A 167 9.34 9.00 -9.01
N LYS A 168 8.27 8.42 -9.56
CA LYS A 168 7.04 8.14 -8.79
C LYS A 168 7.31 7.20 -7.61
N GLN A 169 8.10 6.15 -7.83
CA GLN A 169 8.50 5.23 -6.77
C GLN A 169 9.33 5.93 -5.68
N GLN A 170 10.20 6.87 -6.05
CA GLN A 170 10.96 7.66 -5.07
C GLN A 170 10.07 8.56 -4.22
N VAL A 171 8.99 9.11 -4.78
CA VAL A 171 7.99 9.86 -3.99
C VAL A 171 7.27 8.93 -3.01
N LEU A 172 6.91 7.71 -3.42
CA LEU A 172 6.26 6.74 -2.52
C LEU A 172 7.20 6.23 -1.43
N ARG A 173 8.50 6.07 -1.72
CA ARG A 173 9.52 5.72 -0.71
C ARG A 173 9.81 6.86 0.28
N GLU A 174 9.30 8.06 0.02
CA GLU A 174 9.38 9.20 0.93
C GLU A 174 8.08 9.36 1.74
N MET A 175 6.93 9.22 1.06
CA MET A 175 5.62 9.66 1.55
C MET A 175 4.60 8.54 1.71
N GLY A 176 4.96 7.30 1.37
CA GLY A 176 4.03 6.18 1.30
C GLY A 176 2.82 6.47 0.41
N TYR A 177 1.70 5.84 0.76
CA TYR A 177 0.41 5.96 0.07
C TYR A 177 -0.46 7.11 0.64
N GLY A 178 0.09 7.91 1.56
CA GLY A 178 -0.53 9.12 2.10
C GLY A 178 -1.04 8.96 3.53
N VAL A 179 -2.03 9.77 3.89
CA VAL A 179 -2.59 9.86 5.24
C VAL A 179 -3.90 9.07 5.31
N PRO A 180 -3.99 8.02 6.14
CA PRO A 180 -5.22 7.22 6.32
C PRO A 180 -6.41 8.05 6.82
N ASN A 181 -7.61 7.67 6.38
CA ASN A 181 -8.87 8.25 6.87
C ASN A 181 -9.72 7.14 7.51
N ILE A 182 -10.06 7.32 8.79
CA ILE A 182 -10.68 6.26 9.59
C ILE A 182 -12.12 5.96 9.16
N GLU A 183 -12.88 6.99 8.80
CA GLU A 183 -14.25 6.83 8.31
C GLU A 183 -14.23 6.06 7.00
N ARG A 184 -13.35 6.43 6.07
CA ARG A 184 -13.15 5.70 4.83
C ARG A 184 -12.74 4.26 5.09
N ALA A 185 -11.80 3.99 5.99
CA ALA A 185 -11.36 2.62 6.29
C ALA A 185 -12.49 1.72 6.82
N ILE A 186 -13.35 2.26 7.69
CA ILE A 186 -14.51 1.53 8.24
C ILE A 186 -15.60 1.35 7.19
N LEU A 187 -15.92 2.41 6.44
CA LEU A 187 -16.94 2.39 5.39
C LEU A 187 -16.53 1.48 4.24
N SER A 188 -15.27 1.50 3.81
CA SER A 188 -14.75 0.56 2.80
C SER A 188 -15.02 -0.89 3.19
N ALA A 189 -14.93 -1.25 4.46
CA ALA A 189 -15.20 -2.63 4.89
C ALA A 189 -16.68 -3.01 5.02
N SER A 190 -17.56 -2.01 4.97
CA SER A 190 -19.00 -2.15 5.16
C SER A 190 -19.78 -1.92 3.86
N ASN A 191 -19.11 -1.55 2.76
CA ASN A 191 -19.75 -1.05 1.54
C ASN A 191 -19.28 -1.79 0.28
N ASP A 192 -20.21 -2.01 -0.65
CA ASP A 192 -20.00 -2.87 -1.82
C ASP A 192 -19.07 -2.30 -2.92
N VAL A 193 -18.68 -1.02 -2.84
CA VAL A 193 -17.65 -0.41 -3.74
C VAL A 193 -16.23 -0.81 -3.37
N THR A 194 -16.07 -1.56 -2.30
CA THR A 194 -14.79 -2.15 -1.94
C THR A 194 -14.90 -3.67 -1.96
N LEU A 195 -14.21 -4.32 -2.88
CA LEU A 195 -14.04 -5.76 -2.81
C LEU A 195 -13.01 -6.07 -1.72
N ILE A 196 -13.41 -6.87 -0.73
CA ILE A 196 -12.50 -7.41 0.29
C ILE A 196 -12.58 -8.93 0.23
N ALA A 197 -11.46 -9.56 -0.12
CA ALA A 197 -11.31 -11.00 -0.09
C ALA A 197 -10.25 -11.42 0.93
N GLU A 198 -10.65 -12.22 1.91
CA GLU A 198 -9.78 -12.92 2.85
C GLU A 198 -9.71 -14.39 2.43
N ALA A 199 -8.50 -14.89 2.14
CA ALA A 199 -8.34 -16.26 1.67
C ALA A 199 -7.03 -16.89 2.16
N GLU A 200 -7.08 -18.20 2.36
CA GLU A 200 -5.90 -19.05 2.44
C GLU A 200 -5.48 -19.50 1.04
N ILE A 201 -4.18 -19.56 0.79
CA ILE A 201 -3.57 -20.03 -0.45
C ILE A 201 -2.42 -20.98 -0.14
N GLN A 202 -2.34 -22.09 -0.85
CA GLN A 202 -1.19 -22.98 -0.86
C GLN A 202 -0.30 -22.64 -2.07
N PRO A 203 0.72 -21.77 -1.91
CA PRO A 203 1.44 -21.20 -3.04
C PRO A 203 2.25 -22.24 -3.83
N PHE A 204 2.66 -23.33 -3.18
CA PHE A 204 3.52 -24.34 -3.75
C PHE A 204 3.02 -25.76 -3.48
N ALA A 205 3.51 -26.70 -4.28
CA ALA A 205 3.30 -28.14 -4.12
C ALA A 205 4.56 -28.89 -4.55
N PHE A 206 4.64 -30.17 -4.22
CA PHE A 206 5.67 -31.02 -4.80
C PHE A 206 5.35 -31.28 -6.27
N GLY A 207 6.35 -31.15 -7.13
CA GLY A 207 6.24 -31.56 -8.53
C GLY A 207 6.09 -33.07 -8.66
N ALA A 208 5.83 -33.54 -9.89
CA ALA A 208 5.66 -34.96 -10.18
C ALA A 208 6.88 -35.83 -9.79
N ASP A 209 8.07 -35.24 -9.66
CA ASP A 209 9.29 -35.92 -9.19
C ASP A 209 9.31 -36.17 -7.67
N GLY A 210 8.36 -35.61 -6.92
CA GLY A 210 8.26 -35.70 -5.47
C GLY A 210 9.41 -35.00 -4.71
N ARG A 211 10.25 -34.22 -5.40
CA ARG A 211 11.49 -33.65 -4.85
C ARG A 211 11.59 -32.15 -5.06
N SER A 212 11.03 -31.63 -6.15
CA SER A 212 11.07 -30.21 -6.50
C SER A 212 9.80 -29.50 -6.03
N GLY A 213 9.93 -28.24 -5.60
CA GLY A 213 8.79 -27.37 -5.35
C GLY A 213 8.33 -26.70 -6.64
N VAL A 214 7.05 -26.81 -6.98
CA VAL A 214 6.39 -26.13 -8.11
C VAL A 214 5.37 -25.11 -7.60
N PHE A 215 4.91 -24.21 -8.47
CA PHE A 215 3.78 -23.33 -8.16
C PHE A 215 2.50 -24.14 -8.13
N ASN A 216 1.54 -23.78 -7.27
CA ASN A 216 0.32 -24.57 -7.06
C ASN A 216 -0.95 -23.74 -7.29
N GLU A 217 -1.48 -23.10 -6.24
CA GLU A 217 -2.75 -22.38 -6.33
C GLU A 217 -2.60 -20.96 -6.89
N MET A 218 -3.59 -20.53 -7.65
CA MET A 218 -3.86 -19.13 -8.01
C MET A 218 -5.34 -18.85 -7.74
N HIS A 219 -5.66 -17.62 -7.38
CA HIS A 219 -7.05 -17.21 -7.17
C HIS A 219 -7.44 -16.17 -8.19
N PHE A 220 -8.61 -16.35 -8.81
CA PHE A 220 -9.22 -15.40 -9.73
C PHE A 220 -10.49 -14.86 -9.08
N TYR A 221 -10.68 -13.55 -9.19
CA TYR A 221 -11.83 -12.84 -8.64
C TYR A 221 -12.48 -12.04 -9.74
N ASP A 222 -13.78 -12.22 -9.89
CA ASP A 222 -14.60 -11.31 -10.67
C ASP A 222 -14.69 -9.97 -9.94
N LEU A 223 -14.66 -8.90 -10.72
CA LEU A 223 -14.77 -7.53 -10.25
C LEU A 223 -16.20 -7.06 -10.52
N PRO A 224 -17.08 -7.00 -9.50
CA PRO A 224 -18.48 -6.64 -9.66
C PRO A 224 -18.63 -5.13 -9.82
N TRP A 225 -18.04 -4.56 -10.88
CA TRP A 225 -18.11 -3.14 -11.13
C TRP A 225 -19.56 -2.66 -11.29
N PRO A 226 -19.90 -1.45 -10.82
CA PRO A 226 -21.15 -0.79 -11.16
C PRO A 226 -21.04 -0.32 -12.61
N ARG A 227 -21.13 -1.27 -13.55
CA ARG A 227 -20.82 -1.05 -14.96
C ARG A 227 -21.64 0.11 -15.52
N ARG A 228 -22.95 0.18 -15.19
CA ARG A 228 -23.83 1.27 -15.64
C ARG A 228 -23.37 2.62 -15.08
N ALA A 229 -23.09 2.73 -13.78
CA ALA A 229 -22.57 3.97 -13.20
C ALA A 229 -21.21 4.39 -13.78
N LEU A 230 -20.30 3.44 -14.06
CA LEU A 230 -19.01 3.73 -14.71
C LEU A 230 -19.19 4.13 -16.19
N GLU A 231 -20.13 3.51 -16.90
CA GLU A 231 -20.46 3.85 -18.28
C GLU A 231 -21.07 5.26 -18.40
N GLN A 232 -21.91 5.67 -17.43
CA GLN A 232 -22.46 7.03 -17.35
C GLN A 232 -21.38 8.11 -17.14
N LEU A 233 -20.29 7.76 -16.47
CA LEU A 233 -19.14 8.64 -16.27
C LEU A 233 -18.28 8.78 -17.54
N GLU A 234 -18.45 7.92 -18.54
CA GLU A 234 -17.72 7.93 -19.81
C GLU A 234 -16.20 8.15 -19.63
N ASN A 235 -15.69 9.29 -20.11
CA ASN A 235 -14.27 9.66 -20.10
C ASN A 235 -13.81 10.34 -18.81
N GLU A 236 -14.70 10.47 -17.81
CA GLU A 236 -14.34 11.02 -16.52
C GLU A 236 -13.28 10.16 -15.81
N SER A 237 -12.38 10.84 -15.10
CA SER A 237 -11.28 10.16 -14.44
C SER A 237 -11.74 9.52 -13.14
N VAL A 238 -11.61 8.20 -13.09
CA VAL A 238 -11.76 7.43 -11.85
C VAL A 238 -10.40 6.95 -11.35
N MET A 239 -10.35 6.59 -10.08
CA MET A 239 -9.19 6.01 -9.44
C MET A 239 -9.61 4.71 -8.77
N MET A 240 -8.94 3.62 -9.15
CA MET A 240 -9.01 2.35 -8.45
C MET A 240 -7.71 2.16 -7.67
N LYS A 241 -7.80 1.66 -6.44
CA LYS A 241 -6.66 1.27 -5.64
C LYS A 241 -6.77 -0.22 -5.34
N VAL A 242 -5.69 -0.97 -5.56
CA VAL A 242 -5.60 -2.39 -5.24
C VAL A 242 -4.53 -2.55 -4.17
N THR A 243 -4.91 -3.13 -3.04
CA THR A 243 -4.02 -3.41 -1.90
C THR A 243 -4.03 -4.90 -1.58
N LEU A 244 -2.89 -5.56 -1.76
CA LEU A 244 -2.66 -6.97 -1.43
C LEU A 244 -1.76 -7.07 -0.21
N SER A 245 -2.25 -7.70 0.86
CA SER A 245 -1.60 -7.78 2.16
C SER A 245 -1.52 -9.23 2.62
N TYR A 246 -0.31 -9.71 2.94
CA TYR A 246 -0.07 -11.03 3.51
C TYR A 246 1.14 -10.99 4.44
N PHE A 247 1.33 -11.97 5.31
CA PHE A 247 2.55 -12.06 6.12
C PHE A 247 3.47 -13.15 5.59
N ILE A 248 4.77 -12.89 5.62
CA ILE A 248 5.80 -13.85 5.23
C ILE A 248 6.50 -14.40 6.47
N GLU A 249 7.06 -15.59 6.34
CA GLU A 249 8.07 -16.07 7.27
C GLU A 249 9.46 -15.70 6.70
N PRO A 250 10.21 -14.81 7.37
CA PRO A 250 11.51 -14.39 6.87
C PRO A 250 12.58 -15.46 7.13
N ASN A 251 13.38 -15.76 6.13
CA ASN A 251 14.59 -16.56 6.28
C ASN A 251 15.76 -15.64 6.67
N LEU A 252 16.20 -15.75 7.92
CA LEU A 252 17.25 -14.90 8.50
C LEU A 252 18.66 -15.49 8.33
N THR A 253 18.83 -16.59 7.58
CA THR A 253 20.16 -17.13 7.30
C THR A 253 20.96 -16.14 6.43
N GLY A 254 22.23 -15.89 6.79
CA GLY A 254 22.97 -14.69 6.37
C GLY A 254 22.88 -14.31 4.88
N LYS A 255 23.11 -15.26 3.95
CA LYS A 255 23.01 -14.98 2.50
C LYS A 255 21.56 -14.90 1.99
N ALA A 256 20.61 -15.51 2.68
CA ALA A 256 19.19 -15.51 2.28
C ALA A 256 18.51 -14.17 2.56
N ALA A 257 19.04 -13.37 3.50
CA ALA A 257 18.47 -12.08 3.89
C ALA A 257 18.70 -10.94 2.88
N THR A 258 19.52 -11.15 1.85
CA THR A 258 19.90 -10.10 0.89
C THR A 258 19.00 -10.03 -0.34
N ARG A 259 18.30 -11.13 -0.68
CA ARG A 259 17.45 -11.20 -1.87
C ARG A 259 15.98 -11.52 -1.54
N PRO A 260 15.02 -10.88 -2.24
CA PRO A 260 13.59 -11.10 -2.01
C PRO A 260 13.13 -12.55 -2.07
N ASP A 261 13.62 -13.32 -3.05
CA ASP A 261 13.24 -14.71 -3.33
C ASP A 261 13.78 -15.72 -2.30
N THR A 262 14.85 -15.36 -1.60
CA THR A 262 15.41 -16.18 -0.52
C THR A 262 14.97 -15.73 0.86
N TYR A 263 14.60 -14.46 1.02
CA TYR A 263 14.15 -13.90 2.29
C TYR A 263 12.71 -14.30 2.62
N ARG A 264 11.77 -14.24 1.66
CA ARG A 264 10.36 -14.54 1.92
C ARG A 264 10.04 -16.02 1.82
N SER A 265 9.12 -16.51 2.65
CA SER A 265 8.54 -17.85 2.52
C SER A 265 7.89 -18.07 1.16
N PHE A 266 6.98 -17.17 0.81
CA PHE A 266 6.31 -17.04 -0.47
C PHE A 266 6.10 -15.55 -0.77
N GLY A 267 5.92 -15.20 -2.04
CA GLY A 267 5.41 -13.88 -2.40
C GLY A 267 4.09 -14.01 -3.13
N LEU A 268 3.24 -12.99 -3.05
CA LEU A 268 2.02 -12.90 -3.86
C LEU A 268 2.08 -11.66 -4.73
N ARG A 269 1.49 -11.75 -5.92
CA ARG A 269 1.29 -10.65 -6.86
C ARG A 269 -0.15 -10.64 -7.34
N PHE A 270 -0.54 -9.52 -7.91
CA PHE A 270 -1.81 -9.41 -8.60
C PHE A 270 -1.61 -8.89 -10.02
N ASP A 271 -2.52 -9.27 -10.90
CA ASP A 271 -2.62 -8.72 -12.24
C ASP A 271 -4.09 -8.70 -12.65
N MET A 272 -4.46 -7.68 -13.42
CA MET A 272 -5.84 -7.42 -13.81
C MET A 272 -6.08 -7.94 -15.22
N LYS A 273 -7.28 -8.46 -15.46
CA LYS A 273 -7.71 -8.89 -16.79
C LYS A 273 -7.74 -7.69 -17.73
N LYS A 274 -7.16 -7.82 -18.92
CA LYS A 274 -7.20 -6.82 -20.00
C LYS A 274 -8.60 -6.73 -20.58
N ARG A 275 -9.00 -5.57 -21.09
CA ARG A 275 -10.38 -5.36 -21.59
C ARG A 275 -10.76 -6.26 -22.76
N THR A 276 -9.78 -6.70 -23.55
CA THR A 276 -10.00 -7.49 -24.77
C THR A 276 -9.57 -8.95 -24.64
N GLU A 277 -9.16 -9.41 -23.45
CA GLU A 277 -8.79 -10.80 -23.24
C GLU A 277 -9.96 -11.60 -22.65
N THR A 278 -10.09 -12.86 -23.07
CA THR A 278 -11.05 -13.81 -22.49
C THR A 278 -10.53 -14.38 -21.18
N ASP A 279 -11.39 -14.97 -20.36
CA ASP A 279 -10.97 -15.57 -19.08
C ASP A 279 -9.96 -16.70 -19.28
N ALA A 280 -10.15 -17.54 -20.31
CA ALA A 280 -9.20 -18.58 -20.67
C ALA A 280 -7.83 -18.01 -21.06
N ARG A 281 -7.80 -16.90 -21.82
CA ARG A 281 -6.55 -16.22 -22.17
C ARG A 281 -5.91 -15.56 -20.95
N PHE A 282 -6.70 -14.98 -20.06
CA PHE A 282 -6.23 -14.38 -18.82
C PHE A 282 -5.58 -15.44 -17.92
N LYS A 283 -6.29 -16.53 -17.62
CA LYS A 283 -5.78 -17.68 -16.85
C LYS A 283 -4.48 -18.21 -17.49
N SER A 284 -4.48 -18.46 -18.80
CA SER A 284 -3.28 -18.92 -19.52
C SER A 284 -2.10 -17.94 -19.44
N ARG A 285 -2.35 -16.63 -19.55
CA ARG A 285 -1.30 -15.60 -19.46
C ARG A 285 -0.65 -15.56 -18.08
N ILE A 286 -1.43 -15.68 -17.01
CA ILE A 286 -0.90 -15.74 -15.65
C ILE A 286 -0.10 -17.03 -15.44
N SER A 287 -0.62 -18.19 -15.85
CA SER A 287 0.11 -19.46 -15.77
C SER A 287 1.42 -19.44 -16.58
N ALA A 288 1.41 -18.88 -17.79
CA ALA A 288 2.61 -18.78 -18.62
C ALA A 288 3.69 -17.88 -17.97
N SER A 289 3.29 -16.83 -17.26
CA SER A 289 4.20 -15.95 -16.52
C SER A 289 4.91 -16.64 -15.36
N GLN A 290 4.37 -17.77 -14.86
CA GLN A 290 5.01 -18.62 -13.86
C GLN A 290 6.01 -19.61 -14.47
N ALA A 291 5.78 -20.02 -15.73
CA ALA A 291 6.62 -21.01 -16.43
C ALA A 291 7.80 -20.38 -17.19
N LYS A 292 7.71 -19.10 -17.57
CA LYS A 292 8.77 -18.36 -18.28
C LYS A 292 8.95 -16.96 -17.65
N ASP A 293 10.19 -16.51 -17.50
CA ASP A 293 10.56 -15.12 -17.13
C ASP A 293 10.19 -14.06 -18.21
N GLY A 294 9.28 -14.39 -19.13
CA GLY A 294 8.91 -13.57 -20.28
C GLY A 294 7.49 -13.05 -20.20
N THR A 295 7.33 -11.73 -20.09
CA THR A 295 6.04 -11.07 -20.33
C THR A 295 5.75 -10.98 -21.82
N GLU A 296 4.58 -11.46 -22.25
CA GLU A 296 4.00 -11.05 -23.53
C GLU A 296 3.87 -9.51 -23.60
N SER A 297 4.00 -8.95 -24.81
CA SER A 297 3.90 -7.51 -25.04
C SER A 297 2.53 -6.98 -24.62
N GLN A 298 2.54 -5.89 -23.84
CA GLN A 298 1.31 -5.18 -23.47
C GLN A 298 0.92 -4.25 -24.62
N GLY A 299 -0.05 -4.67 -25.44
CA GLY A 299 -0.67 -3.81 -26.45
C GLY A 299 -1.65 -2.78 -25.88
N GLU A 300 -1.99 -2.87 -24.59
CA GLU A 300 -2.89 -1.94 -23.90
C GLU A 300 -2.12 -0.89 -23.12
N LYS A 301 -2.63 0.35 -23.15
CA LYS A 301 -2.05 1.46 -22.39
C LYS A 301 -2.19 1.20 -20.90
N SER A 302 -1.07 1.25 -20.18
CA SER A 302 -1.06 1.12 -18.72
C SER A 302 -1.53 2.40 -18.04
N TYR A 303 -2.61 2.30 -17.26
CA TYR A 303 -3.10 3.35 -16.37
C TYR A 303 -2.62 3.21 -14.91
N TRP A 304 -1.78 2.21 -14.63
CA TRP A 304 -1.15 2.02 -13.33
C TRP A 304 -0.10 3.10 -13.01
N LEU A 305 -0.02 3.50 -11.74
CA LEU A 305 0.97 4.45 -11.25
C LEU A 305 2.38 3.87 -11.39
N LEU A 306 2.58 2.64 -10.91
CA LEU A 306 3.85 1.92 -11.01
C LEU A 306 3.76 0.70 -11.95
N GLY A 307 2.66 -0.04 -11.89
CA GLY A 307 2.40 -1.25 -12.64
C GLY A 307 2.98 -2.53 -12.01
N PRO A 308 2.65 -3.70 -12.58
CA PRO A 308 2.83 -5.01 -11.95
C PRO A 308 4.30 -5.40 -11.68
N LYS A 309 5.26 -4.79 -12.39
CA LYS A 309 6.69 -5.07 -12.24
C LYS A 309 7.40 -4.21 -11.19
N ALA A 310 6.72 -3.22 -10.62
CA ALA A 310 7.39 -2.22 -9.79
C ALA A 310 7.68 -2.66 -8.35
N VAL A 311 7.08 -3.76 -7.90
CA VAL A 311 7.24 -4.22 -6.51
C VAL A 311 7.76 -5.65 -6.49
N GLN A 312 9.06 -5.79 -6.21
CA GLN A 312 9.74 -7.10 -6.10
C GLN A 312 9.86 -7.59 -4.65
N ALA A 313 9.84 -6.67 -3.69
CA ALA A 313 10.06 -6.92 -2.27
C ALA A 313 8.86 -6.48 -1.42
N GLY A 314 8.71 -7.05 -0.23
CA GLY A 314 7.62 -6.75 0.71
C GLY A 314 6.53 -7.81 0.78
N SER A 315 5.64 -7.60 1.75
CA SER A 315 4.46 -8.44 2.02
C SER A 315 3.14 -7.65 1.92
N LEU A 316 3.24 -6.39 1.51
CA LEU A 316 2.15 -5.44 1.35
C LEU A 316 2.38 -4.67 0.06
N HIS A 317 1.51 -4.88 -0.92
CA HIS A 317 1.60 -4.27 -2.24
C HIS A 317 0.39 -3.39 -2.46
N CYS A 318 0.60 -2.15 -2.85
CA CYS A 318 -0.48 -1.26 -3.26
C CYS A 318 -0.11 -0.55 -4.56
N ASP A 319 -1.02 -0.58 -5.52
CA ASP A 319 -0.89 0.20 -6.75
C ASP A 319 -2.22 0.87 -7.08
N LEU A 320 -2.13 1.96 -7.82
CA LEU A 320 -3.26 2.80 -8.17
C LEU A 320 -3.41 2.80 -9.68
N TRP A 321 -4.62 2.51 -10.13
CA TRP A 321 -5.04 2.68 -11.50
C TRP A 321 -5.79 4.00 -11.62
N ARG A 322 -5.46 4.80 -12.64
CA ARG A 322 -6.13 6.08 -12.91
C ARG A 322 -6.34 6.25 -14.39
N GLY A 323 -7.60 6.32 -14.80
CA GLY A 323 -7.99 6.40 -16.20
C GLY A 323 -9.49 6.69 -16.37
N PRO A 324 -10.00 6.62 -17.60
CA PRO A 324 -11.41 6.82 -17.92
C PRO A 324 -12.32 5.76 -17.27
N ALA A 325 -13.47 6.16 -16.74
CA ALA A 325 -14.43 5.25 -16.12
C ALA A 325 -14.88 4.11 -17.05
N ILE A 326 -15.14 4.43 -18.31
CA ILE A 326 -15.52 3.45 -19.35
C ILE A 326 -14.44 2.39 -19.61
N GLU A 327 -13.16 2.74 -19.44
CA GLU A 327 -12.07 1.79 -19.60
C GLU A 327 -11.96 0.87 -18.37
N LEU A 328 -12.18 1.40 -17.16
CA LEU A 328 -12.21 0.59 -15.95
C LEU A 328 -13.33 -0.46 -15.98
N ALA A 329 -14.51 -0.09 -16.50
CA ALA A 329 -15.65 -1.01 -16.64
C ALA A 329 -15.34 -2.25 -17.48
N GLY A 330 -14.34 -2.19 -18.37
CA GLY A 330 -13.90 -3.32 -19.18
C GLY A 330 -12.94 -4.29 -18.48
N HIS A 331 -12.40 -3.93 -17.31
CA HIS A 331 -11.46 -4.75 -16.56
C HIS A 331 -12.18 -5.55 -15.48
N ASP A 332 -12.80 -6.66 -15.85
CA ASP A 332 -13.80 -7.38 -15.05
C ASP A 332 -13.26 -8.50 -14.15
N ALA A 333 -11.96 -8.78 -14.12
CA ALA A 333 -11.37 -9.76 -13.21
C ALA A 333 -9.96 -9.39 -12.75
N ILE A 334 -9.54 -9.96 -11.62
CA ILE A 334 -8.18 -9.84 -11.07
C ILE A 334 -7.69 -11.19 -10.55
N ALA A 335 -6.41 -11.47 -10.75
CA ALA A 335 -5.75 -12.67 -10.24
C ALA A 335 -4.86 -12.33 -9.04
N VAL A 336 -4.78 -13.23 -8.08
CA VAL A 336 -3.73 -13.29 -7.05
C VAL A 336 -2.95 -14.59 -7.24
N TYR A 337 -1.64 -14.47 -7.41
CA TYR A 337 -0.80 -15.62 -7.76
C TYR A 337 0.56 -15.57 -7.03
N PRO A 338 1.16 -16.74 -6.75
CA PRO A 338 2.43 -16.81 -6.05
C PRO A 338 3.61 -16.39 -6.93
N VAL A 339 4.67 -15.92 -6.27
CA VAL A 339 6.02 -15.78 -6.83
C VAL A 339 7.00 -16.48 -5.90
N GLY A 340 8.19 -16.82 -6.41
CA GLY A 340 9.16 -17.66 -5.71
C GLY A 340 9.48 -17.22 -4.27
N GLY A 341 9.84 -18.18 -3.43
CA GLY A 341 10.17 -17.98 -2.03
C GLY A 341 10.89 -19.22 -1.47
N TRP A 342 11.42 -19.14 -0.26
CA TRP A 342 12.21 -20.24 0.30
C TRP A 342 11.37 -21.49 0.62
N TRP A 343 10.04 -21.37 0.79
CA TRP A 343 9.17 -22.55 0.90
C TRP A 343 9.23 -23.42 -0.36
N LYS A 344 9.41 -22.81 -1.54
CA LYS A 344 9.57 -23.53 -2.82
C LYS A 344 10.98 -24.08 -3.00
N SER A 345 12.02 -23.29 -2.68
CA SER A 345 13.41 -23.62 -3.01
C SER A 345 14.12 -24.48 -1.95
N HIS A 346 13.71 -24.42 -0.69
CA HIS A 346 14.33 -25.15 0.43
C HIS A 346 13.44 -26.30 0.90
N VAL A 347 13.20 -27.26 -0.01
CA VAL A 347 12.29 -28.39 0.19
C VAL A 347 12.58 -29.20 1.46
N GLY A 348 13.86 -29.28 1.88
CA GLY A 348 14.28 -29.95 3.12
C GLY A 348 13.67 -29.39 4.41
N GLN A 349 13.16 -28.14 4.38
CA GLN A 349 12.46 -27.53 5.52
C GLN A 349 11.01 -28.00 5.65
N LYS A 350 10.51 -28.82 4.72
CA LYS A 350 9.15 -29.41 4.74
C LYS A 350 8.02 -28.37 4.80
N ARG A 351 8.22 -27.19 4.19
CA ARG A 351 7.24 -26.10 4.13
C ARG A 351 6.55 -25.96 2.75
N VAL A 352 6.87 -26.83 1.79
CA VAL A 352 6.35 -26.73 0.40
C VAL A 352 4.82 -26.76 0.36
N ALA A 353 4.19 -27.60 1.19
CA ALA A 353 2.75 -27.78 1.24
C ALA A 353 2.04 -26.85 2.25
N ASP A 354 2.76 -25.89 2.84
CA ASP A 354 2.18 -24.96 3.79
C ASP A 354 1.23 -23.96 3.11
N LYS A 355 0.28 -23.46 3.89
CA LYS A 355 -0.67 -22.43 3.47
C LYS A 355 -0.32 -21.08 4.10
N GLY A 356 -0.55 -20.02 3.33
CA GLY A 356 -0.49 -18.64 3.79
C GLY A 356 -1.86 -17.98 3.71
N ARG A 357 -2.07 -16.93 4.50
CA ARG A 357 -3.26 -16.07 4.40
C ARG A 357 -2.93 -14.78 3.67
N TYR A 358 -3.92 -14.23 2.98
CA TYR A 358 -3.84 -12.88 2.46
C TYR A 358 -5.20 -12.18 2.50
N SER A 359 -5.13 -10.86 2.37
CA SER A 359 -6.25 -9.96 2.13
C SER A 359 -6.03 -9.19 0.83
N LEU A 360 -7.04 -9.20 -0.03
CA LEU A 360 -7.12 -8.36 -1.23
C LEU A 360 -8.22 -7.32 -1.00
N THR A 361 -7.84 -6.04 -1.02
CA THR A 361 -8.76 -4.90 -0.90
C THR A 361 -8.69 -4.09 -2.19
N ILE A 362 -9.83 -3.86 -2.83
CA ILE A 362 -9.93 -3.07 -4.06
C ILE A 362 -10.99 -2.01 -3.88
N SER A 363 -10.64 -0.73 -3.97
CA SER A 363 -11.59 0.38 -3.86
C SER A 363 -11.61 1.23 -5.13
N ILE A 364 -12.80 1.72 -5.51
CA ILE A 364 -12.97 2.72 -6.58
C ILE A 364 -13.37 4.06 -5.96
N SER A 365 -12.92 5.14 -6.58
CA SER A 365 -13.41 6.50 -6.31
C SER A 365 -13.47 7.32 -7.60
N ALA A 366 -14.46 8.21 -7.69
CA ALA A 366 -14.59 9.23 -8.72
C ALA A 366 -14.55 10.62 -8.07
N PRO A 367 -13.37 11.14 -7.68
CA PRO A 367 -13.28 12.40 -6.94
C PRO A 367 -13.87 13.57 -7.75
N GLY A 368 -14.84 14.28 -7.15
CA GLY A 368 -15.46 15.45 -7.76
C GLY A 368 -16.67 15.15 -8.67
N GLN A 369 -17.09 13.89 -8.76
CA GLN A 369 -18.28 13.49 -9.52
C GLN A 369 -19.47 13.23 -8.60
N ALA A 370 -20.66 13.61 -9.04
CA ALA A 370 -21.92 13.43 -8.31
C ALA A 370 -22.56 12.05 -8.50
N VAL A 371 -21.80 11.07 -9.00
CA VAL A 371 -22.28 9.72 -9.23
C VAL A 371 -22.12 8.89 -7.97
N ASP A 372 -23.24 8.41 -7.46
CA ASP A 372 -23.28 7.45 -6.37
C ASP A 372 -22.90 6.06 -6.90
N LEU A 373 -21.59 5.79 -6.95
CA LEU A 373 -21.05 4.46 -7.24
C LEU A 373 -21.47 3.40 -6.20
N TYR A 374 -22.02 3.81 -5.05
CA TYR A 374 -22.35 2.97 -3.91
C TYR A 374 -23.69 2.24 -4.10
N SER A 375 -24.72 2.92 -4.61
CA SER A 375 -26.07 2.36 -4.73
C SER A 375 -26.22 1.18 -5.72
N GLU A 376 -25.31 1.01 -6.69
CA GLU A 376 -25.46 -0.02 -7.73
C GLU A 376 -24.76 -1.36 -7.44
N ILE A 377 -23.81 -1.43 -6.50
CA ILE A 377 -22.98 -2.65 -6.29
C ILE A 377 -23.57 -3.61 -5.24
N ALA A 378 -24.45 -3.14 -4.36
CA ALA A 378 -25.09 -3.92 -3.28
C ALA A 378 -25.89 -5.16 -3.75
N ASN A 379 -26.03 -5.36 -5.07
CA ASN A 379 -26.80 -6.44 -5.66
C ASN A 379 -25.95 -7.55 -6.32
N LEU A 380 -24.62 -7.54 -6.23
CA LEU A 380 -23.75 -8.34 -7.13
C LEU A 380 -22.68 -9.24 -6.48
N VAL A 381 -22.63 -9.42 -5.17
CA VAL A 381 -21.50 -10.15 -4.55
C VAL A 381 -21.82 -11.63 -4.30
N GLU A 382 -21.49 -12.49 -5.26
CA GLU A 382 -21.08 -13.88 -4.98
C GLU A 382 -20.12 -14.39 -6.06
N VAL A 383 -19.30 -15.38 -5.69
CA VAL A 383 -18.40 -16.22 -6.51
C VAL A 383 -16.90 -15.88 -6.40
N LYS A 384 -16.21 -16.70 -5.60
CA LYS A 384 -14.80 -17.05 -5.76
C LYS A 384 -14.76 -18.32 -6.62
N GLU A 385 -14.17 -18.26 -7.82
CA GLU A 385 -13.79 -19.48 -8.53
C GLU A 385 -12.36 -19.88 -8.14
N LEU A 386 -12.24 -21.03 -7.47
CA LEU A 386 -10.99 -21.75 -7.33
C LEU A 386 -10.79 -22.57 -8.61
N GLU A 387 -9.90 -22.14 -9.50
CA GLU A 387 -9.49 -22.96 -10.62
C GLU A 387 -8.00 -22.84 -10.94
N VAL A 388 -7.45 -24.00 -11.29
CA VAL A 388 -6.11 -24.33 -11.80
C VAL A 388 -5.04 -24.59 -10.73
N THR A 389 -4.80 -25.89 -10.50
CA THR A 389 -3.47 -26.42 -10.21
C THR A 389 -2.64 -26.33 -11.49
N VAL A 390 -1.45 -25.75 -11.42
CA VAL A 390 -0.52 -25.78 -12.55
C VAL A 390 0.03 -27.20 -12.65
N ASP A 391 -0.35 -27.93 -13.72
CA ASP A 391 0.23 -29.23 -14.07
C ASP A 391 1.72 -29.14 -14.42
#